data_AF-A0A953P4F6-F1
#
_entry.id   AF-A0A953P4F6-F1
#
_cell.length_a   1.000
_cell.length_b   1.000
_cell.length_c   1.000
_cell.angle_alpha   90.00
_cell.angle_beta   90.00
_cell.angle_gamma   90.00
#
_symmetry.space_group_name_H-M   'P 1'
#
loop_
_entity.id
_entity.type
_entity.pdbx_description
1 polymer ?
#
loop_
_entity_poly.entity_id
_entity_poly.type
_entity_poly.pdbx_seq_one_letter_code
_entity_poly.pdbx_strand_id
1 'polypeptide(L)'
;MQTDTDNQTVSRQPSATIWPPLLNDGEQGVEVALAQRLAILQDYFPGKSLSVSAAEIYITELVKVCRQVGIDVLDSALTGCIQECTFMPTVAEIRNRAGMNKERADEAAGQQAWMVVLNYISKHGTDNHPVMRNRQLVYPPQLPERIRYAVRIAGGLKAIEDTPDSQIHFRRKDFEDAYKAYEYVQEFPLRLPDGLRDLLPVVARAKALPSLNAVSSALEEVQQATDEADVIRLRKKIDEARVRFKPAPAPAMTDAELEARARHLRRQAAELQQRYSPGEHAAAAEDVAG
;
A
#
# COMPACT_ATOMS: atom_id res chain seq x y z
N MET A 1 15.29 -10.79 -59.72
CA MET A 1 16.07 -10.75 -58.48
C MET A 1 15.07 -10.58 -57.34
N GLN A 2 14.68 -11.69 -56.75
CA GLN A 2 13.86 -11.79 -55.55
C GLN A 2 14.78 -11.62 -54.34
N THR A 3 14.32 -10.89 -53.33
CA THR A 3 14.54 -11.21 -51.91
C THR A 3 13.43 -10.55 -51.10
N ASP A 4 12.31 -11.26 -50.96
CA ASP A 4 11.40 -11.07 -49.83
C ASP A 4 12.08 -11.66 -48.60
N THR A 5 12.34 -10.83 -47.60
CA THR A 5 12.91 -11.25 -46.32
C THR A 5 11.76 -11.35 -45.32
N ASP A 6 11.08 -12.49 -45.33
CA ASP A 6 10.13 -12.87 -44.28
C ASP A 6 10.88 -13.07 -42.96
N ASN A 7 10.78 -12.07 -42.09
CA ASN A 7 11.27 -12.16 -40.72
C ASN A 7 10.22 -12.90 -39.86
N GLN A 8 10.15 -14.23 -40.02
CA GLN A 8 9.41 -15.08 -39.10
C GLN A 8 10.07 -14.99 -37.71
N THR A 9 9.39 -14.27 -36.82
CA THR A 9 9.68 -14.29 -35.40
C THR A 9 9.28 -15.66 -34.89
N VAL A 10 10.24 -16.58 -34.83
CA VAL A 10 10.10 -17.89 -34.18
C VAL A 10 9.90 -17.61 -32.69
N SER A 11 8.64 -17.60 -32.27
CA SER A 11 8.24 -17.70 -30.87
C SER A 11 8.78 -19.02 -30.33
N ARG A 12 9.95 -18.97 -29.68
CA ARG A 12 10.48 -20.10 -28.91
C ARG A 12 9.53 -20.38 -27.74
N GLN A 13 8.63 -21.33 -27.92
CA GLN A 13 8.04 -22.01 -26.77
C GLN A 13 9.14 -22.78 -26.04
N PRO A 14 9.29 -22.66 -24.71
CA PRO A 14 10.12 -23.56 -23.94
C PRO A 14 9.39 -24.90 -23.78
N SER A 15 9.38 -25.71 -24.83
CA SER A 15 8.91 -27.10 -24.79
C SER A 15 10.02 -28.00 -24.24
N ALA A 16 10.09 -28.10 -22.92
CA ALA A 16 10.71 -29.20 -22.20
C ALA A 16 9.85 -29.50 -20.97
N THR A 17 8.68 -30.08 -21.21
CA THR A 17 7.79 -30.50 -20.12
C THR A 17 8.48 -31.65 -19.39
N ILE A 18 9.12 -31.36 -18.26
CA ILE A 18 9.70 -32.34 -17.33
C ILE A 18 8.60 -33.27 -16.77
N TRP A 19 7.36 -32.81 -16.83
CA TRP A 19 6.22 -33.42 -16.18
C TRP A 19 5.39 -34.26 -17.15
N PRO A 20 4.93 -35.45 -16.74
CA PRO A 20 3.98 -36.22 -17.52
C PRO A 20 2.68 -35.42 -17.74
N PRO A 21 2.03 -35.55 -18.91
CA PRO A 21 0.74 -34.92 -19.16
C PRO A 21 -0.31 -35.40 -18.14
N LEU A 22 -1.21 -34.50 -17.74
CA LEU A 22 -2.31 -34.83 -16.82
C LEU A 22 -3.18 -35.92 -17.45
N LEU A 23 -3.33 -37.04 -16.75
CA LEU A 23 -4.07 -38.20 -17.25
C LEU A 23 -5.58 -38.16 -16.95
N ASN A 24 -6.11 -37.18 -16.19
CA ASN A 24 -7.54 -37.04 -15.89
C ASN A 24 -7.92 -35.63 -15.40
N ASP A 25 -9.01 -35.07 -15.91
CA ASP A 25 -9.55 -33.73 -15.55
C ASP A 25 -10.42 -33.72 -14.27
N GLY A 26 -10.51 -34.83 -13.53
CA GLY A 26 -11.25 -34.92 -12.27
C GLY A 26 -10.40 -34.51 -11.05
N GLU A 27 -11.02 -34.13 -9.93
CA GLU A 27 -10.29 -33.76 -8.69
C GLU A 27 -9.32 -34.85 -8.22
N GLN A 28 -9.72 -36.12 -8.36
CA GLN A 28 -8.86 -37.28 -8.06
C GLN A 28 -7.71 -37.43 -9.08
N GLY A 29 -7.87 -36.95 -10.31
CA GLY A 29 -6.83 -36.95 -11.34
C GLY A 29 -5.69 -35.96 -11.04
N VAL A 30 -6.03 -34.80 -10.48
CA VAL A 30 -5.04 -33.78 -10.09
C VAL A 30 -4.18 -34.25 -8.93
N GLU A 31 -4.78 -34.84 -7.90
CA GLU A 31 -4.02 -35.37 -6.75
C GLU A 31 -3.03 -36.47 -7.15
N VAL A 32 -3.46 -37.42 -7.99
CA VAL A 32 -2.59 -38.49 -8.50
C VAL A 32 -1.46 -37.89 -9.33
N ALA A 33 -1.74 -36.89 -10.16
CA ALA A 33 -0.72 -36.23 -10.97
C ALA A 33 0.28 -35.40 -10.15
N LEU A 34 -0.16 -34.80 -9.04
CA LEU A 34 0.71 -34.09 -8.11
C LEU A 34 1.54 -35.07 -7.25
N ALA A 35 0.99 -36.23 -6.89
CA ALA A 35 1.74 -37.30 -6.25
C ALA A 35 2.88 -37.81 -7.15
N GLN A 36 2.62 -37.97 -8.46
CA GLN A 36 3.66 -38.30 -9.44
C GLN A 36 4.74 -37.22 -9.53
N ARG A 37 4.36 -35.94 -9.57
CA ARG A 37 5.31 -34.81 -9.56
C ARG A 37 6.14 -34.77 -8.29
N LEU A 38 5.53 -35.05 -7.14
CA LEU A 38 6.24 -35.15 -5.87
C LEU A 38 7.24 -36.30 -5.85
N ALA A 39 6.89 -37.46 -6.42
CA ALA A 39 7.82 -38.58 -6.54
C ALA A 39 9.04 -38.22 -7.40
N ILE A 40 8.82 -37.59 -8.57
CA ILE A 40 9.91 -37.08 -9.42
C ILE A 40 10.76 -36.07 -8.64
N LEU A 41 10.14 -35.15 -7.90
CA LEU A 41 10.84 -34.17 -7.09
C LEU A 41 11.71 -34.84 -6.00
N GLN A 42 11.22 -35.91 -5.36
CA GLN A 42 11.99 -36.69 -4.39
C GLN A 42 13.20 -37.39 -5.03
N ASP A 43 13.05 -37.90 -6.26
CA ASP A 43 14.16 -38.50 -7.01
C ASP A 43 15.27 -37.48 -7.34
N TYR A 44 14.89 -36.24 -7.63
CA TYR A 44 15.84 -35.14 -7.84
C TYR A 44 16.55 -34.69 -6.55
N PHE A 45 15.93 -34.88 -5.38
CA PHE A 45 16.45 -34.44 -4.08
C PHE A 45 16.55 -35.59 -3.06
N PRO A 46 17.49 -36.54 -3.23
CA PRO A 46 17.58 -37.75 -2.41
C PRO A 46 18.00 -37.50 -0.94
N GLY A 47 18.33 -36.26 -0.57
CA GLY A 47 18.90 -35.92 0.75
C GLY A 47 17.92 -35.97 1.93
N LYS A 48 16.60 -35.91 1.69
CA LYS A 48 15.56 -36.06 2.73
C LYS A 48 14.30 -36.68 2.13
N SER A 49 14.07 -37.97 2.39
CA SER A 49 12.79 -38.62 2.10
C SER A 49 11.69 -38.01 2.99
N LEU A 50 10.59 -37.54 2.39
CA LEU A 50 9.42 -37.14 3.18
C LEU A 50 8.81 -38.38 3.84
N SER A 51 8.36 -38.23 5.10
CA SER A 51 7.47 -39.22 5.69
C SER A 51 6.15 -39.26 4.92
N VAL A 52 5.42 -40.38 5.00
CA VAL A 52 4.12 -40.54 4.33
C VAL A 52 3.16 -39.39 4.68
N SER A 53 3.05 -39.06 5.97
CA SER A 53 2.22 -37.95 6.44
C SER A 53 2.69 -36.58 5.93
N ALA A 54 4.00 -36.37 5.82
CA ALA A 54 4.54 -35.11 5.27
C ALA A 54 4.29 -35.00 3.76
N ALA A 55 4.34 -36.11 3.02
CA ALA A 55 4.01 -36.15 1.60
C ALA A 55 2.52 -35.85 1.34
N GLU A 56 1.61 -36.38 2.17
CA GLU A 56 0.17 -36.07 2.09
C GLU A 56 -0.11 -34.58 2.30
N ILE A 57 0.49 -33.98 3.33
CA ILE A 57 0.37 -32.53 3.58
C ILE A 57 0.93 -31.74 2.40
N TYR A 58 2.08 -32.17 1.87
CA TYR A 58 2.71 -31.52 0.73
C TYR A 58 1.81 -31.54 -0.50
N ILE A 59 1.25 -32.71 -0.86
CA ILE A 59 0.32 -32.85 -1.98
C ILE A 59 -0.92 -31.98 -1.77
N THR A 60 -1.50 -32.01 -0.56
CA THR A 60 -2.67 -31.18 -0.21
C THR A 60 -2.39 -29.70 -0.44
N GLU A 61 -1.20 -29.24 -0.08
CA GLU A 61 -0.80 -27.85 -0.31
C GLU A 61 -0.53 -27.55 -1.79
N LEU A 62 0.07 -28.47 -2.54
CA LEU A 62 0.23 -28.32 -3.99
C LEU A 62 -1.10 -28.28 -4.72
N VAL A 63 -2.11 -29.03 -4.28
CA VAL A 63 -3.48 -28.95 -4.82
C VAL A 63 -4.03 -27.54 -4.66
N LYS A 64 -3.85 -26.92 -3.48
CA LYS A 64 -4.29 -25.54 -3.24
C LYS A 64 -3.59 -24.55 -4.17
N VAL A 65 -2.27 -24.71 -4.36
CA VAL A 65 -1.49 -23.89 -5.30
C VAL A 65 -2.00 -24.08 -6.73
N CYS A 66 -2.12 -25.33 -7.18
CA CYS A 66 -2.61 -25.68 -8.51
C CYS A 66 -4.00 -25.10 -8.80
N ARG A 67 -4.91 -25.11 -7.82
CA ARG A 67 -6.25 -24.52 -7.96
C ARG A 67 -6.22 -23.00 -8.14
N GLN A 68 -5.22 -22.32 -7.57
CA GLN A 68 -5.13 -20.86 -7.63
C GLN A 68 -4.40 -20.36 -8.88
N VAL A 69 -3.30 -21.00 -9.29
CA VAL A 69 -2.46 -20.54 -10.41
C VAL A 69 -2.57 -21.39 -11.68
N GLY A 70 -3.18 -22.56 -11.59
CA GLY A 70 -3.21 -23.55 -12.67
C GLY A 70 -2.00 -24.48 -12.67
N ILE A 71 -2.14 -25.62 -13.34
CA ILE A 71 -1.08 -26.65 -13.39
C ILE A 71 0.17 -26.18 -14.15
N ASP A 72 0.01 -25.40 -15.22
CA ASP A 72 1.14 -24.97 -16.07
C ASP A 72 2.10 -24.03 -15.33
N VAL A 73 1.54 -23.14 -14.50
CA VAL A 73 2.32 -22.21 -13.67
C VAL A 73 2.99 -22.96 -12.54
N LEU A 74 2.30 -23.92 -11.92
CA LEU A 74 2.88 -24.78 -10.89
C LEU A 74 4.03 -25.63 -11.46
N ASP A 75 3.87 -26.20 -12.64
CA ASP A 75 4.88 -27.00 -13.33
C ASP A 75 6.13 -26.16 -13.64
N SER A 76 5.92 -24.93 -14.11
CA SER A 76 7.01 -23.98 -14.34
C SER A 76 7.74 -23.62 -13.03
N ALA A 77 6.99 -23.42 -11.95
CA ALA A 77 7.54 -23.12 -10.62
C ALA A 77 8.36 -24.30 -10.08
N LEU A 78 7.85 -25.54 -10.19
CA LEU A 78 8.54 -26.76 -9.79
C LEU A 78 9.81 -27.00 -10.61
N THR A 79 9.77 -26.79 -11.92
CA THR A 79 10.95 -26.86 -12.78
C THR A 79 12.01 -25.84 -12.38
N GLY A 80 11.61 -24.60 -12.08
CA GLY A 80 12.52 -23.59 -11.55
C GLY A 80 13.13 -24.00 -10.19
N CYS A 81 12.33 -24.63 -9.32
CA CYS A 81 12.85 -25.19 -8.07
C CYS A 81 13.91 -26.26 -8.30
N ILE A 82 13.71 -27.17 -9.25
CA ILE A 82 14.69 -28.21 -9.57
C ILE A 82 16.02 -27.59 -10.04
N GLN A 83 15.96 -26.52 -10.82
CA GLN A 83 17.14 -25.88 -11.40
C GLN A 83 17.94 -25.05 -10.39
N GLU A 84 17.26 -24.40 -9.45
CA GLU A 84 17.87 -23.37 -8.59
C GLU A 84 18.02 -23.79 -7.12
N CYS A 85 17.15 -24.67 -6.60
CA CYS A 85 17.23 -25.07 -5.20
C CYS A 85 18.31 -26.13 -5.00
N THR A 86 19.18 -25.95 -4.00
CA THR A 86 20.14 -26.96 -3.57
C THR A 86 19.49 -28.12 -2.82
N PHE A 87 18.34 -27.88 -2.19
CA PHE A 87 17.59 -28.84 -1.38
C PHE A 87 16.14 -28.94 -1.87
N MET A 88 15.44 -29.99 -1.42
CA MET A 88 14.01 -30.18 -1.65
C MET A 88 13.25 -28.87 -1.33
N PRO A 89 12.52 -28.29 -2.30
CA PRO A 89 11.89 -27.00 -2.10
C PRO A 89 10.76 -27.10 -1.09
N THR A 90 10.61 -26.07 -0.26
CA THR A 90 9.47 -25.95 0.64
C THR A 90 8.21 -25.51 -0.12
N VAL A 91 7.03 -25.80 0.42
CA VAL A 91 5.76 -25.31 -0.13
C VAL A 91 5.76 -23.77 -0.24
N ALA A 92 6.41 -23.07 0.70
CA ALA A 92 6.54 -21.61 0.65
C ALA A 92 7.38 -21.14 -0.54
N GLU A 93 8.48 -21.82 -0.86
CA GLU A 93 9.31 -21.50 -2.03
C GLU A 93 8.58 -21.76 -3.34
N ILE A 94 7.81 -22.85 -3.43
CA ILE A 94 6.97 -23.15 -4.59
C ILE A 94 5.90 -22.07 -4.77
N ARG A 95 5.19 -21.69 -3.70
CA ARG A 95 4.22 -20.59 -3.72
C ARG A 95 4.84 -19.28 -4.17
N ASN A 96 6.04 -18.96 -3.68
CA ASN A 96 6.76 -17.76 -4.07
C ASN A 96 7.09 -17.77 -5.57
N ARG A 97 7.59 -18.90 -6.11
CA ARG A 97 7.88 -19.05 -7.55
C ARG A 97 6.63 -19.09 -8.42
N ALA A 98 5.53 -19.62 -7.89
CA ALA A 98 4.22 -19.61 -8.55
C ALA A 98 3.56 -18.22 -8.55
N GLY A 99 4.21 -17.18 -7.99
CA GLY A 99 3.68 -15.81 -7.97
C GLY A 99 2.60 -15.59 -6.91
N MET A 100 2.41 -16.53 -5.97
CA MET A 100 1.41 -16.44 -4.90
C MET A 100 1.86 -15.61 -3.70
N ASN A 101 3.06 -15.02 -3.76
CA ASN A 101 3.51 -14.12 -2.73
C ASN A 101 2.93 -12.72 -2.99
N LYS A 102 1.78 -12.44 -2.36
CA LYS A 102 1.11 -11.14 -2.47
C LYS A 102 2.06 -9.99 -2.11
N GLU A 103 2.88 -10.13 -1.08
CA GLU A 103 3.81 -9.10 -0.64
C GLU A 103 4.85 -8.77 -1.73
N ARG A 104 5.47 -9.79 -2.36
CA ARG A 104 6.40 -9.57 -3.47
C ARG A 104 5.71 -9.03 -4.73
N ALA A 105 4.49 -9.48 -5.01
CA ALA A 105 3.71 -8.97 -6.13
C ALA A 105 3.37 -7.48 -5.93
N ASP A 106 2.99 -7.10 -4.71
CA ASP A 106 2.68 -5.72 -4.32
C ASP A 106 3.94 -4.83 -4.35
N GLU A 107 5.09 -5.35 -3.92
CA GLU A 107 6.39 -4.67 -4.06
C GLU A 107 6.76 -4.43 -5.53
N ALA A 108 6.67 -5.47 -6.37
CA ALA A 108 6.97 -5.36 -7.79
C ALA A 108 6.02 -4.37 -8.49
N ALA A 109 4.73 -4.41 -8.15
CA ALA A 109 3.73 -3.47 -8.66
C ALA A 109 4.01 -2.03 -8.20
N GLY A 110 4.40 -1.84 -6.93
CA GLY A 110 4.81 -0.54 -6.39
C GLY A 110 6.04 0.03 -7.10
N GLN A 111 7.05 -0.82 -7.33
CA GLN A 111 8.25 -0.42 -8.08
C GLN A 111 7.95 -0.07 -9.53
N GLN A 112 7.12 -0.85 -10.21
CA GLN A 112 6.69 -0.55 -11.57
C GLN A 112 5.91 0.77 -11.63
N ALA A 113 5.00 0.99 -10.67
CA ALA A 113 4.27 2.25 -10.56
C ALA A 113 5.20 3.44 -10.30
N TRP A 114 6.24 3.28 -9.49
CA TRP A 114 7.26 4.32 -9.27
C TRP A 114 8.01 4.65 -10.57
N MET A 115 8.38 3.66 -11.36
CA MET A 115 9.00 3.88 -12.68
C MET A 115 8.08 4.63 -13.64
N VAL A 116 6.77 4.36 -13.60
CA VAL A 116 5.77 5.11 -14.38
C VAL A 116 5.78 6.60 -13.98
N VAL A 117 5.88 6.91 -12.69
CA VAL A 117 5.98 8.30 -12.19
C VAL A 117 7.26 8.97 -12.69
N LEU A 118 8.42 8.32 -12.57
CA LEU A 118 9.69 8.89 -13.05
C LEU A 118 9.66 9.13 -14.57
N ASN A 119 9.11 8.19 -15.34
CA ASN A 119 8.94 8.34 -16.79
C ASN A 119 7.95 9.47 -17.13
N TYR A 120 6.90 9.62 -16.33
CA TYR A 120 5.94 10.72 -16.46
C TYR A 120 6.61 12.07 -16.23
N ILE A 121 7.37 12.22 -15.14
CA ILE A 121 8.12 13.46 -14.83
C ILE A 121 9.11 13.77 -15.96
N SER A 122 9.88 12.77 -16.43
CA SER A 122 10.83 12.95 -17.52
C SER A 122 10.18 13.41 -18.84
N LYS A 123 8.95 12.96 -19.14
CA LYS A 123 8.26 13.27 -20.40
C LYS A 123 7.43 14.55 -20.35
N HIS A 124 6.86 14.86 -19.20
CA HIS A 124 5.82 15.88 -19.05
C HIS A 124 6.17 16.99 -18.06
N GLY A 125 7.25 16.83 -17.29
CA GLY A 125 7.60 17.72 -16.18
C GLY A 125 6.63 17.61 -15.00
N THR A 126 6.73 18.54 -14.07
CA THR A 126 6.01 18.52 -12.79
C THR A 126 4.82 19.46 -12.71
N ASP A 127 4.79 20.51 -13.54
CA ASP A 127 3.82 21.59 -13.41
C ASP A 127 2.49 21.33 -14.18
N ASN A 128 2.30 20.15 -14.76
CA ASN A 128 1.12 19.77 -15.57
C ASN A 128 0.73 20.82 -16.65
N HIS A 129 1.70 21.65 -17.06
CA HIS A 129 1.46 22.68 -18.06
C HIS A 129 1.38 22.06 -19.45
N PRO A 130 0.53 22.61 -20.33
CA PRO A 130 0.45 22.12 -21.68
C PRO A 130 1.78 22.39 -22.40
N VAL A 131 2.29 21.38 -23.10
CA VAL A 131 3.54 21.48 -23.85
C VAL A 131 3.19 21.58 -25.34
N MET A 132 3.84 22.51 -26.04
CA MET A 132 3.72 22.62 -27.49
C MET A 132 4.48 21.47 -28.15
N ARG A 133 3.74 20.54 -28.77
CA ARG A 133 4.32 19.42 -29.54
C ARG A 133 3.74 19.46 -30.94
N ASN A 134 4.59 19.53 -31.96
CA ASN A 134 4.18 19.58 -33.38
C ASN A 134 3.15 20.69 -33.70
N ARG A 135 3.31 21.88 -33.12
CA ARG A 135 2.37 23.02 -33.24
C ARG A 135 0.96 22.77 -32.69
N GLN A 136 0.78 21.72 -31.89
CA GLN A 136 -0.44 21.47 -31.14
C GLN A 136 -0.17 21.59 -29.63
N LEU A 137 -1.14 22.16 -28.93
CA LEU A 137 -1.13 22.26 -27.48
C LEU A 137 -1.53 20.89 -26.89
N VAL A 138 -0.58 20.14 -26.35
CA VAL A 138 -0.83 18.81 -25.79
C VAL A 138 -0.81 18.89 -24.26
N TYR A 139 -1.93 18.53 -23.65
CA TYR A 139 -2.02 18.40 -22.20
C TYR A 139 -1.41 17.06 -21.75
N PRO A 140 -0.68 17.05 -20.64
CA PRO A 140 -0.16 15.81 -20.10
C PRO A 140 -1.32 14.87 -19.67
N PRO A 141 -1.19 13.55 -19.92
CA PRO A 141 -2.22 12.59 -19.53
C PRO A 141 -2.36 12.53 -18.01
N GLN A 142 -3.57 12.31 -17.50
CA GLN A 142 -3.75 12.15 -16.06
C GLN A 142 -3.15 10.81 -15.60
N LEU A 143 -2.41 10.84 -14.48
CA LEU A 143 -1.92 9.62 -13.84
C LEU A 143 -3.11 8.78 -13.33
N PRO A 144 -3.00 7.43 -13.35
CA PRO A 144 -4.00 6.55 -12.74
C PRO A 144 -4.26 6.93 -11.27
N GLU A 145 -5.51 6.80 -10.81
CA GLU A 145 -5.92 7.30 -9.48
C GLU A 145 -5.05 6.78 -8.34
N ARG A 146 -4.74 5.48 -8.35
CA ARG A 146 -3.87 4.83 -7.36
C ARG A 146 -2.47 5.46 -7.32
N ILE A 147 -1.88 5.70 -8.49
CA ILE A 147 -0.57 6.34 -8.61
C ILE A 147 -0.64 7.80 -8.15
N ARG A 148 -1.69 8.52 -8.55
CA ARG A 148 -1.92 9.92 -8.18
C ARG A 148 -2.06 10.08 -6.66
N TYR A 149 -2.77 9.16 -6.00
CA TYR A 149 -2.86 9.10 -4.54
C TYR A 149 -1.48 8.91 -3.90
N ALA A 150 -0.73 7.90 -4.35
CA ALA A 150 0.61 7.62 -3.82
C ALA A 150 1.59 8.78 -4.03
N VAL A 151 1.57 9.41 -5.22
CA VAL A 151 2.35 10.64 -5.50
C VAL A 151 1.98 11.77 -4.54
N ARG A 152 0.68 11.96 -4.25
CA ARG A 152 0.23 13.01 -3.32
C ARG A 152 0.77 12.79 -1.91
N ILE A 153 0.77 11.56 -1.41
CA ILE A 153 1.34 11.22 -0.09
C ILE A 153 2.86 11.39 -0.09
N ALA A 154 3.54 11.01 -1.18
CA ALA A 154 4.98 11.19 -1.34
C ALA A 154 5.44 12.67 -1.45
N GLY A 155 4.50 13.62 -1.50
CA GLY A 155 4.78 15.07 -1.53
C GLY A 155 4.48 15.76 -2.87
N GLY A 156 3.94 15.04 -3.85
CA GLY A 156 3.65 15.55 -5.19
C GLY A 156 4.79 15.35 -6.19
N LEU A 157 4.51 15.58 -7.47
CA LEU A 157 5.48 15.37 -8.56
C LEU A 157 6.72 16.28 -8.41
N LYS A 158 6.52 17.54 -8.03
CA LYS A 158 7.59 18.52 -7.81
C LYS A 158 8.53 18.10 -6.68
N ALA A 159 7.98 17.61 -5.57
CA ALA A 159 8.80 17.12 -4.47
C ALA A 159 9.65 15.90 -4.88
N ILE A 160 9.15 15.04 -5.77
CA ILE A 160 9.91 13.88 -6.27
C ILE A 160 11.06 14.35 -7.18
N GLU A 161 10.82 15.32 -8.06
CA GLU A 161 11.85 15.88 -8.96
C GLU A 161 12.93 16.66 -8.19
N ASP A 162 12.55 17.48 -7.20
CA ASP A 162 13.46 18.31 -6.43
C ASP A 162 14.22 17.53 -5.34
N THR A 163 13.88 16.25 -5.09
CA THR A 163 14.54 15.45 -4.06
C THR A 163 15.94 15.01 -4.53
N PRO A 164 17.00 15.22 -3.72
CA PRO A 164 18.34 14.77 -4.08
C PRO A 164 18.44 13.24 -4.09
N ASP A 165 19.34 12.70 -4.92
CA ASP A 165 19.57 11.25 -5.06
C ASP A 165 19.84 10.54 -3.72
N SER A 166 20.42 11.24 -2.74
CA SER A 166 20.65 10.69 -1.40
C SER A 166 19.36 10.43 -0.61
N GLN A 167 18.25 11.11 -0.92
CA GLN A 167 16.98 11.02 -0.20
C GLN A 167 15.86 10.40 -1.03
N ILE A 168 16.09 10.13 -2.32
CA ILE A 168 15.06 9.58 -3.23
C ILE A 168 14.51 8.23 -2.76
N HIS A 169 15.31 7.45 -2.04
CA HIS A 169 14.89 6.16 -1.49
C HIS A 169 13.82 6.30 -0.39
N PHE A 170 13.85 7.38 0.41
CA PHE A 170 12.79 7.66 1.39
C PHE A 170 11.48 8.01 0.67
N ARG A 171 11.54 8.86 -0.37
CA ARG A 171 10.37 9.21 -1.18
C ARG A 171 9.77 8.00 -1.89
N ARG A 172 10.63 7.14 -2.43
CA ARG A 172 10.22 5.89 -3.04
C ARG A 172 9.52 4.99 -2.03
N LYS A 173 10.06 4.87 -0.82
CA LYS A 173 9.43 4.08 0.25
C LYS A 173 8.05 4.64 0.63
N ASP A 174 7.94 5.95 0.87
CA ASP A 174 6.67 6.61 1.18
C ASP A 174 5.62 6.40 0.06
N PHE A 175 6.08 6.44 -1.20
CA PHE A 175 5.24 6.15 -2.35
C PHE A 175 4.78 4.69 -2.38
N GLU A 176 5.68 3.73 -2.21
CA GLU A 176 5.36 2.29 -2.23
C GLU A 176 4.40 1.93 -1.09
N ASP A 177 4.63 2.46 0.11
CA ASP A 177 3.76 2.27 1.28
C ASP A 177 2.36 2.86 1.01
N ALA A 178 2.28 4.07 0.44
CA ALA A 178 1.00 4.69 0.06
C ALA A 178 0.30 3.94 -1.09
N TYR A 179 1.06 3.39 -2.04
CA TYR A 179 0.54 2.62 -3.17
C TYR A 179 -0.10 1.31 -2.71
N LYS A 180 0.51 0.64 -1.72
CA LYS A 180 -0.07 -0.52 -1.02
C LYS A 180 -1.30 -0.13 -0.21
N ALA A 181 -1.21 0.98 0.53
CA ALA A 181 -2.31 1.47 1.37
C ALA A 181 -3.58 1.83 0.61
N TYR A 182 -3.47 2.17 -0.69
CA TYR A 182 -4.61 2.57 -1.51
C TYR A 182 -5.69 1.48 -1.64
N GLU A 183 -5.33 0.19 -1.60
CA GLU A 183 -6.30 -0.92 -1.62
C GLU A 183 -7.28 -0.79 -0.44
N TYR A 184 -6.77 -0.54 0.75
CA TYR A 184 -7.59 -0.35 1.95
C TYR A 184 -8.41 0.95 1.91
N VAL A 185 -7.89 2.02 1.29
CA VAL A 185 -8.61 3.29 1.16
C VAL A 185 -9.79 3.17 0.19
N GLN A 186 -9.69 2.35 -0.86
CA GLN A 186 -10.83 2.07 -1.73
C GLN A 186 -11.91 1.24 -1.04
N GLU A 187 -11.52 0.31 -0.17
CA GLU A 187 -12.47 -0.53 0.57
C GLU A 187 -13.21 0.24 1.68
N PHE A 188 -12.55 1.24 2.27
CA PHE A 188 -13.12 2.12 3.29
C PHE A 188 -13.08 3.58 2.85
N PRO A 189 -13.90 4.00 1.87
CA PRO A 189 -14.09 5.41 1.64
C PRO A 189 -14.66 5.97 2.95
N LEU A 190 -13.92 6.86 3.61
CA LEU A 190 -14.40 7.63 4.74
C LEU A 190 -15.68 8.35 4.30
N ARG A 191 -16.82 7.71 4.46
CA ARG A 191 -18.12 8.36 4.48
C ARG A 191 -18.08 9.20 5.74
N LEU A 192 -17.68 10.47 5.59
CA LEU A 192 -17.90 11.45 6.64
C LEU A 192 -19.38 11.31 7.03
N PRO A 193 -19.70 11.10 8.32
CA PRO A 193 -21.08 11.11 8.77
C PRO A 193 -21.73 12.40 8.27
N ASP A 194 -22.96 12.32 7.74
CA ASP A 194 -23.56 13.38 6.93
C ASP A 194 -23.51 14.78 7.60
N GLY A 195 -23.52 14.85 8.94
CA GLY A 195 -23.42 16.09 9.71
C GLY A 195 -22.05 16.80 9.71
N LEU A 196 -20.95 16.16 9.28
CA LEU A 196 -19.63 16.81 9.19
C LEU A 196 -19.41 17.58 7.88
N ARG A 197 -20.16 17.26 6.82
CA ARG A 197 -20.14 18.03 5.57
C ARG A 197 -20.70 19.44 5.78
N ASP A 198 -21.66 19.59 6.67
CA ASP A 198 -22.27 20.88 7.03
C ASP A 198 -21.32 21.78 7.85
N LEU A 199 -20.22 21.23 8.38
CA LEU A 199 -19.20 21.98 9.12
C LEU A 199 -18.06 22.48 8.22
N LEU A 200 -17.89 21.95 7.00
CA LEU A 200 -16.88 22.43 6.04
C LEU A 200 -17.08 23.91 5.66
N PRO A 201 -18.31 24.41 5.40
CA PRO A 201 -18.55 25.84 5.18
C PRO A 201 -18.24 26.69 6.42
N VAL A 202 -18.43 26.15 7.62
CA VAL A 202 -18.17 26.85 8.89
C VAL A 202 -16.66 27.01 9.11
N VAL A 203 -15.87 25.97 8.84
CA VAL A 203 -14.40 26.03 8.91
C VAL A 203 -13.83 26.92 7.80
N ALA A 204 -14.41 26.88 6.60
CA ALA A 204 -14.05 27.80 5.51
C ALA A 204 -14.36 29.27 5.87
N ARG A 205 -15.51 29.54 6.52
CA ARG A 205 -15.85 30.87 7.04
C ARG A 205 -14.95 31.30 8.21
N ALA A 206 -14.52 30.38 9.07
CA ALA A 206 -13.58 30.66 10.15
C ALA A 206 -12.19 31.06 9.61
N LYS A 207 -11.73 30.43 8.52
CA LYS A 207 -10.52 30.86 7.80
C LYS A 207 -10.68 32.20 7.05
N ALA A 208 -11.91 32.56 6.67
CA ALA A 208 -12.21 33.84 6.01
C ALA A 208 -12.37 35.03 7.00
N LEU A 209 -12.14 34.83 8.30
CA LEU A 209 -12.18 35.92 9.27
C LEU A 209 -11.02 36.90 9.00
N PRO A 210 -11.31 38.20 8.81
CA PRO A 210 -10.29 39.20 8.42
C PRO A 210 -9.15 39.32 9.44
N SER A 211 -9.39 38.96 10.71
CA SER A 211 -8.37 38.94 11.76
C SER A 211 -7.36 37.80 11.62
N LEU A 212 -7.77 36.64 11.10
CA LEU A 212 -6.88 35.49 10.89
C LEU A 212 -6.02 35.68 9.63
N ASN A 213 -6.58 36.28 8.59
CA ASN A 213 -5.82 36.67 7.40
C ASN A 213 -4.79 37.76 7.72
N ALA A 214 -5.15 38.76 8.54
CA ALA A 214 -4.22 39.79 8.98
C ALA A 214 -3.05 39.23 9.83
N VAL A 215 -3.32 38.22 10.68
CA VAL A 215 -2.28 37.54 11.45
C VAL A 215 -1.42 36.64 10.55
N SER A 216 -2.01 35.95 9.58
CA SER A 216 -1.26 35.10 8.64
C SER A 216 -0.33 35.92 7.74
N SER A 217 -0.82 37.03 7.17
CA SER A 217 0.01 37.94 6.36
C SER A 217 1.10 38.61 7.18
N ALA A 218 0.80 39.04 8.42
CA ALA A 218 1.83 39.60 9.30
C ALA A 218 2.89 38.56 9.72
N LEU A 219 2.52 37.28 9.83
CA LEU A 219 3.46 36.19 10.13
C LEU A 219 4.39 35.90 8.95
N GLU A 220 3.87 35.97 7.72
CA GLU A 220 4.67 35.88 6.48
C GLU A 220 5.61 37.08 6.31
N GLU A 221 5.16 38.29 6.63
CA GLU A 221 6.02 39.50 6.62
C GLU A 221 7.16 39.41 7.65
N VAL A 222 6.91 38.83 8.83
CA VAL A 222 7.97 38.58 9.84
C VAL A 222 9.00 37.56 9.33
N GLN A 223 8.58 36.57 8.54
CA GLN A 223 9.49 35.56 8.00
C GLN A 223 10.37 36.11 6.87
N GLN A 224 9.95 37.20 6.21
CA GLN A 224 10.69 37.85 5.12
C GLN A 224 11.49 39.08 5.56
N ALA A 225 11.24 39.60 6.77
CA ALA A 225 11.97 40.75 7.31
C ALA A 225 13.40 40.37 7.72
N THR A 226 14.39 41.03 7.13
CA THR A 226 15.82 40.87 7.43
C THR A 226 16.36 41.84 8.48
N ASP A 227 15.59 42.89 8.82
CA ASP A 227 15.99 43.93 9.78
C ASP A 227 15.30 43.72 11.14
N GLU A 228 16.08 43.79 12.22
CA GLU A 228 15.66 43.36 13.57
C GLU A 228 14.62 44.31 14.18
N ALA A 229 14.67 45.60 13.82
CA ALA A 229 13.70 46.61 14.26
C ALA A 229 12.29 46.36 13.69
N ASP A 230 12.19 45.88 12.44
CA ASP A 230 10.91 45.59 11.79
C ASP A 230 10.28 44.30 12.32
N VAL A 231 11.08 43.29 12.63
CA VAL A 231 10.62 42.06 13.29
C VAL A 231 9.98 42.36 14.65
N ILE A 232 10.59 43.24 15.45
CA ILE A 232 10.06 43.64 16.77
C ILE A 232 8.72 44.38 16.62
N ARG A 233 8.61 45.29 15.64
CA ARG A 233 7.38 46.04 15.36
C ARG A 233 6.24 45.13 14.89
N LEU A 234 6.54 44.17 14.02
CA LEU A 234 5.56 43.23 13.47
C LEU A 234 5.11 42.21 14.53
N ARG A 235 6.02 41.71 15.38
CA ARG A 235 5.65 40.87 16.53
C ARG A 235 4.70 41.58 17.49
N LYS A 236 4.95 42.86 17.79
CA LYS A 236 4.04 43.66 18.62
C LYS A 236 2.63 43.77 18.01
N LYS A 237 2.53 43.96 16.69
CA LYS A 237 1.23 43.96 15.98
C LYS A 237 0.52 42.60 16.05
N ILE A 238 1.26 41.49 15.94
CA ILE A 238 0.71 40.14 16.08
C ILE A 238 0.18 39.90 17.50
N ASP A 239 0.92 40.33 18.51
CA ASP A 239 0.50 40.20 19.90
C ASP A 239 -0.72 41.07 20.22
N GLU A 240 -0.78 42.30 19.70
CA GLU A 240 -1.96 43.18 19.81
C GLU A 240 -3.20 42.57 19.12
N ALA A 241 -3.02 41.92 17.97
CA ALA A 241 -4.10 41.21 17.28
C ALA A 241 -4.55 39.94 18.03
N ARG A 242 -3.63 39.22 18.68
CA ARG A 242 -3.92 38.06 19.54
C ARG A 242 -4.70 38.42 20.80
N VAL A 243 -4.39 39.55 21.45
CA VAL A 243 -5.09 39.99 22.67
C VAL A 243 -6.57 40.28 22.41
N ARG A 244 -6.92 40.76 21.20
CA ARG A 244 -8.33 40.96 20.79
C ARG A 244 -9.10 39.66 20.58
N PHE A 245 -8.40 38.52 20.45
CA PHE A 245 -8.99 37.20 20.22
C PHE A 245 -8.94 36.32 21.49
N LYS A 246 -9.00 36.91 22.68
CA LYS A 246 -9.17 36.13 23.91
C LYS A 246 -10.53 35.43 23.82
N PRO A 247 -10.59 34.09 23.68
CA PRO A 247 -11.87 33.40 23.62
C PRO A 247 -12.64 33.73 24.89
N ALA A 248 -13.96 33.94 24.76
CA ALA A 248 -14.82 34.14 25.92
C ALA A 248 -14.51 33.04 26.95
N PRO A 249 -14.36 33.39 28.25
CA PRO A 249 -14.09 32.37 29.25
C PRO A 249 -15.17 31.29 29.12
N ALA A 250 -14.74 30.03 29.01
CA ALA A 250 -15.66 28.91 29.03
C ALA A 250 -16.65 29.11 30.19
N PRO A 251 -17.95 28.80 30.01
CA PRO A 251 -18.91 28.93 31.10
C PRO A 251 -18.32 28.20 32.31
N ALA A 252 -18.21 28.91 33.43
CA ALA A 252 -17.61 28.37 34.65
C ALA A 252 -18.44 27.15 35.08
N MET A 253 -18.00 25.95 34.68
CA MET A 253 -18.60 24.71 35.14
C MET A 253 -18.39 24.69 36.64
N THR A 254 -19.49 24.65 37.37
CA THR A 254 -19.47 24.52 38.83
C THR A 254 -18.78 23.22 39.22
N ASP A 255 -18.14 23.16 40.40
CA ASP A 255 -17.43 21.95 40.85
C ASP A 255 -18.33 20.70 40.80
N ALA A 256 -19.64 20.87 41.00
CA ALA A 256 -20.66 19.83 40.86
C ALA A 256 -20.78 19.27 39.43
N GLU A 257 -20.66 20.12 38.41
CA GLU A 257 -20.72 19.72 36.99
C GLU A 257 -19.42 19.03 36.56
N LEU A 258 -18.28 19.46 37.10
CA LEU A 258 -16.99 18.78 36.92
C LEU A 258 -17.01 17.37 37.51
N GLU A 259 -17.57 17.20 38.71
CA GLU A 259 -17.74 15.87 39.31
C GLU A 259 -18.74 15.00 38.54
N ALA A 260 -19.84 15.57 38.04
CA ALA A 260 -20.79 14.85 37.19
C ALA A 260 -20.12 14.35 35.90
N ARG A 261 -19.31 15.18 35.26
CA ARG A 261 -18.57 14.84 34.05
C ARG A 261 -17.47 13.80 34.33
N ALA A 262 -16.75 13.91 35.44
CA ALA A 262 -15.76 12.93 35.86
C ALA A 262 -16.40 11.55 36.14
N ARG A 263 -17.58 11.52 36.75
CA ARG A 263 -18.36 10.28 36.94
C ARG A 263 -18.80 9.66 35.62
N HIS A 264 -19.24 10.49 34.67
CA HIS A 264 -19.64 10.00 33.35
C HIS A 264 -18.47 9.38 32.59
N LEU A 265 -17.31 10.04 32.57
CA LEU A 265 -16.10 9.52 31.92
C LEU A 265 -15.58 8.24 32.57
N ARG A 266 -15.67 8.12 33.90
CA ARG A 266 -15.32 6.87 34.61
C ARG A 266 -16.24 5.71 34.23
N ARG A 267 -17.54 5.95 34.03
CA ARG A 267 -18.47 4.92 33.54
C ARG A 267 -18.11 4.46 32.13
N GLN A 268 -17.83 5.40 31.23
CA GLN A 268 -17.42 5.07 29.86
C GLN A 268 -16.09 4.29 29.82
N ALA A 269 -15.13 4.66 30.67
CA ALA A 269 -13.87 3.93 30.77
C ALA A 269 -14.06 2.49 31.30
N ALA A 270 -14.92 2.31 32.31
CA ALA A 270 -15.24 0.99 32.85
C ALA A 270 -15.97 0.10 31.83
N GLU A 271 -16.89 0.67 31.05
CA GLU A 271 -17.61 -0.04 29.99
C GLU A 271 -16.66 -0.51 28.86
N LEU A 272 -15.68 0.33 28.49
CA LEU A 272 -14.63 -0.06 27.56
C LEU A 272 -13.73 -1.15 28.13
N GLN A 273 -13.36 -1.08 29.41
CA GLN A 273 -12.57 -2.15 30.04
C GLN A 273 -13.32 -3.47 30.12
N GLN A 274 -14.63 -3.47 30.36
CA GLN A 274 -15.44 -4.69 30.31
C GLN A 274 -15.50 -5.28 28.90
N ARG A 275 -15.67 -4.44 27.87
CA ARG A 275 -15.67 -4.87 26.47
C ARG A 275 -14.33 -5.43 25.99
N TYR A 276 -13.22 -5.03 26.61
CA TYR A 276 -11.87 -5.39 26.18
C TYR A 276 -11.07 -6.14 27.26
N SER A 277 -11.72 -6.69 28.28
CA SER A 277 -11.03 -7.50 29.30
C SER A 277 -10.66 -8.86 28.68
N PRO A 278 -9.37 -9.23 28.65
CA PRO A 278 -8.86 -10.39 27.90
C PRO A 278 -9.14 -11.75 28.58
N GLY A 279 -10.22 -11.87 29.34
CA GLY A 279 -10.53 -13.05 30.16
C GLY A 279 -11.54 -14.03 29.57
N GLU A 280 -12.42 -13.61 28.65
CA GLU A 280 -13.51 -14.49 28.15
C GLU A 280 -13.17 -15.22 26.84
N HIS A 281 -12.06 -14.87 26.16
CA HIS A 281 -11.59 -15.64 24.99
C HIS A 281 -10.59 -16.76 25.35
N ALA A 282 -10.12 -16.85 26.60
CA ALA A 282 -9.24 -17.93 27.04
C ALA A 282 -10.01 -19.21 27.44
N ALA A 283 -11.25 -19.09 27.92
CA ALA A 283 -12.04 -20.25 28.36
C ALA A 283 -12.60 -21.10 27.20
N ALA A 284 -12.59 -20.59 25.96
CA ALA A 284 -13.01 -21.35 24.78
C ALA A 284 -11.88 -22.20 24.15
N ALA A 285 -10.64 -22.10 24.65
CA ALA A 285 -9.49 -22.82 24.10
C ALA A 285 -9.11 -24.10 24.87
N GLU A 286 -9.64 -24.32 26.08
CA GLU A 286 -9.32 -25.52 26.89
C GLU A 286 -10.32 -26.68 26.73
N ASP A 287 -11.46 -26.49 26.04
CA ASP A 287 -12.50 -27.54 25.87
C ASP A 287 -12.40 -28.30 24.53
N VAL A 288 -11.26 -28.21 23.83
CA VAL A 288 -10.97 -28.96 22.57
C VAL A 288 -9.81 -29.95 22.75
N ALA A 289 -9.36 -30.17 23.98
CA ALA A 289 -8.29 -31.13 24.31
C ALA A 289 -8.76 -32.25 25.27
N GLY A 290 -9.97 -32.78 25.02
CA GLY A 290 -10.50 -34.00 25.65
C GLY A 290 -10.75 -35.09 24.62
#